data_AF-A0AAF0AUS4-F1
#
_entry.id   AF-A0AAF0AUS4-F1
#
_cell.length_a   1.000
_cell.length_b   1.000
_cell.length_c   1.000
_cell.angle_alpha   90.00
_cell.angle_beta   90.00
_cell.angle_gamma   90.00
#
_symmetry.space_group_name_H-M   'P 1'
#
loop_
_entity.id
_entity.type
_entity.pdbx_description
1 polymer ?
#
loop_
_entity_poly.entity_id
_entity_poly.type
_entity_poly.pdbx_seq_one_letter_code
_entity_poly.pdbx_strand_id
1 'polypeptide(L)'
;MSRISDVVFKDHRELQDQYKKIKTAKDADTAIRWQNQFVWELARHSIGEEIVVYPKFKKYLGEVGAELAEKDRNEHQIVKDYLYKFQSLKPNQTEFLPTIDALMANLQKHIEEEESQDFPQLESKLLADESQEMAHSFQRTKMFVPTHSHPSAPNKPPFETIVGLLSAPLDKLQDLMKRWPQ
;
A
#
# COMPACT_ATOMS: atom_id res chain seq x y z
N MET A 1 -5.51 -0.89 -22.44
CA MET A 1 -4.98 -0.20 -21.24
C MET A 1 -5.28 -1.07 -20.03
N SER A 2 -4.53 -0.93 -18.94
CA SER A 2 -4.72 -1.77 -17.73
C SER A 2 -5.96 -1.34 -16.95
N ARG A 3 -6.67 -2.31 -16.36
CA ARG A 3 -7.78 -2.08 -15.42
C ARG A 3 -7.24 -1.73 -14.02
N ILE A 4 -8.11 -1.27 -13.13
CA ILE A 4 -7.72 -0.96 -11.75
C ILE A 4 -7.21 -2.21 -11.03
N SER A 5 -7.89 -3.36 -11.17
CA SER A 5 -7.42 -4.63 -10.62
C SER A 5 -6.03 -5.02 -11.12
N ASP A 6 -5.74 -4.84 -12.42
CA ASP A 6 -4.47 -5.23 -13.00
C ASP A 6 -3.27 -4.47 -12.39
N VAL A 7 -3.45 -3.17 -12.09
CA VAL A 7 -2.39 -2.32 -11.51
C VAL A 7 -2.23 -2.54 -10.01
N VAL A 8 -3.32 -2.78 -9.28
CA VAL A 8 -3.28 -3.10 -7.85
C VAL A 8 -2.64 -4.46 -7.62
N PHE A 9 -3.06 -5.50 -8.36
CA PHE A 9 -2.49 -6.84 -8.22
C PHE A 9 -1.01 -6.88 -8.64
N LYS A 10 -0.59 -5.94 -9.50
CA LYS A 10 0.82 -5.78 -9.82
C LYS A 10 1.60 -5.30 -8.60
N ASP A 11 1.12 -4.30 -7.88
CA ASP A 11 1.75 -3.85 -6.63
C ASP A 11 1.85 -5.00 -5.62
N HIS A 12 0.78 -5.81 -5.47
CA HIS A 12 0.78 -7.00 -4.58
C HIS A 12 1.92 -7.97 -4.89
N ARG A 13 2.08 -8.33 -6.16
CA ARG A 13 3.16 -9.23 -6.61
C ARG A 13 4.54 -8.61 -6.36
N GLU A 14 4.70 -7.31 -6.62
CA GLU A 14 5.95 -6.60 -6.38
C GLU A 14 6.30 -6.57 -4.88
N LEU A 15 5.33 -6.35 -4.00
CA LEU A 15 5.49 -6.38 -2.54
C LEU A 15 5.89 -7.77 -2.05
N GLN A 16 5.23 -8.83 -2.52
CA GLN A 16 5.59 -10.22 -2.20
C GLN A 16 7.02 -10.54 -2.64
N ASP A 17 7.45 -10.08 -3.80
CA ASP A 17 8.81 -10.32 -4.30
C ASP A 17 9.86 -9.52 -3.53
N GLN A 18 9.57 -8.26 -3.18
CA GLN A 18 10.42 -7.44 -2.33
C GLN A 18 10.59 -8.08 -0.95
N TYR A 19 9.51 -8.59 -0.35
CA TYR A 19 9.55 -9.37 0.89
C TYR A 19 10.51 -10.57 0.79
N LYS A 20 10.38 -11.40 -0.26
CA LYS A 20 11.31 -12.53 -0.48
C LYS A 20 12.77 -12.07 -0.61
N LYS A 21 13.00 -10.95 -1.30
CA LYS A 21 14.34 -10.37 -1.48
C LYS A 21 14.94 -9.86 -0.18
N ILE A 22 14.12 -9.27 0.71
CA ILE A 22 14.54 -8.91 2.08
C ILE A 22 14.98 -10.16 2.85
N LYS A 23 14.16 -11.24 2.84
CA LYS A 23 14.46 -12.47 3.60
C LYS A 23 15.67 -13.24 3.10
N THR A 24 15.94 -13.17 1.81
CA THR A 24 17.02 -13.92 1.17
C THR A 24 18.30 -13.12 0.97
N ALA A 25 18.30 -11.84 1.37
CA ALA A 25 19.46 -10.96 1.31
C ALA A 25 20.67 -11.58 2.00
N LYS A 26 21.83 -11.52 1.35
CA LYS A 26 23.09 -12.12 1.84
C LYS A 26 23.91 -11.16 2.70
N ASP A 27 23.54 -9.89 2.70
CA ASP A 27 24.24 -8.82 3.39
C ASP A 27 23.25 -7.70 3.79
N ALA A 28 23.69 -6.85 4.71
CA ALA A 28 22.87 -5.78 5.25
C ALA A 28 22.56 -4.67 4.22
N ASP A 29 23.42 -4.40 3.24
CA ASP A 29 23.18 -3.38 2.21
C ASP A 29 22.02 -3.81 1.30
N THR A 30 22.06 -5.05 0.83
CA THR A 30 20.97 -5.65 0.05
C THR A 30 19.65 -5.64 0.81
N ALA A 31 19.67 -6.03 2.10
CA ALA A 31 18.46 -6.00 2.93
C ALA A 31 17.90 -4.57 3.09
N ILE A 32 18.75 -3.56 3.31
CA ILE A 32 18.34 -2.15 3.43
C ILE A 32 17.74 -1.63 2.13
N ARG A 33 18.32 -1.96 0.98
CA ARG A 33 17.80 -1.54 -0.33
C ARG A 33 16.39 -2.05 -0.56
N TRP A 34 16.18 -3.35 -0.36
CA TRP A 34 14.86 -3.95 -0.53
C TRP A 34 13.87 -3.53 0.56
N GLN A 35 14.33 -3.28 1.79
CA GLN A 35 13.51 -2.67 2.83
C GLN A 35 13.00 -1.29 2.41
N ASN A 36 13.86 -0.41 1.89
CA ASN A 36 13.44 0.92 1.43
C ASN A 36 12.42 0.81 0.29
N GLN A 37 12.66 -0.10 -0.68
CA GLN A 37 11.72 -0.35 -1.78
C GLN A 37 10.35 -0.83 -1.25
N PHE A 38 10.35 -1.78 -0.33
CA PHE A 38 9.12 -2.33 0.26
C PHE A 38 8.33 -1.28 1.02
N VAL A 39 9.01 -0.47 1.84
CA VAL A 39 8.36 0.63 2.57
C VAL A 39 7.75 1.64 1.61
N TRP A 40 8.52 2.03 0.59
CA TRP A 40 8.11 2.99 -0.40
C TRP A 40 6.91 2.53 -1.23
N GLU A 41 6.89 1.26 -1.64
CA GLU A 41 5.74 0.73 -2.38
C GLU A 41 4.51 0.59 -1.50
N LEU A 42 4.64 -0.05 -0.33
CA LEU A 42 3.48 -0.38 0.51
C LEU A 42 2.77 0.88 1.02
N ALA A 43 3.52 1.89 1.46
CA ALA A 43 2.94 3.14 1.93
C ALA A 43 2.07 3.82 0.86
N ARG A 44 2.57 3.87 -0.38
CA ARG A 44 1.88 4.56 -1.47
C ARG A 44 0.71 3.75 -2.02
N HIS A 45 0.87 2.44 -2.07
CA HIS A 45 -0.17 1.49 -2.44
C HIS A 45 -1.38 1.62 -1.50
N SER A 46 -1.19 1.45 -0.19
CA SER A 46 -2.30 1.46 0.77
C SER A 46 -3.05 2.79 0.82
N ILE A 47 -2.34 3.93 0.72
CA ILE A 47 -2.99 5.25 0.65
C ILE A 47 -3.68 5.46 -0.71
N GLY A 48 -3.11 4.92 -1.79
CA GLY A 48 -3.71 4.94 -3.12
C GLY A 48 -5.08 4.28 -3.13
N GLU A 49 -5.23 3.13 -2.49
CA GLU A 49 -6.52 2.43 -2.34
C GLU A 49 -7.52 3.21 -1.51
N GLU A 50 -7.09 3.74 -0.37
CA GLU A 50 -7.93 4.53 0.52
C GLU A 50 -8.53 5.76 -0.15
N ILE A 51 -7.77 6.40 -1.05
CA ILE A 51 -8.17 7.60 -1.78
C ILE A 51 -8.96 7.25 -3.05
N VAL A 52 -8.58 6.21 -3.78
CA VAL A 52 -9.10 5.94 -5.13
C VAL A 52 -10.08 4.78 -5.17
N VAL A 53 -9.81 3.68 -4.49
CA VAL A 53 -10.58 2.43 -4.60
C VAL A 53 -11.74 2.41 -3.59
N TYR A 54 -11.46 2.67 -2.32
CA TYR A 54 -12.45 2.52 -1.25
C TYR A 54 -13.68 3.44 -1.39
N PRO A 55 -13.56 4.70 -1.88
CA PRO A 55 -14.74 5.50 -2.20
C PRO A 55 -15.60 4.90 -3.32
N LYS A 56 -14.98 4.12 -4.22
CA LYS A 56 -15.64 3.50 -5.37
C LYS A 56 -16.37 2.22 -4.97
N PHE A 57 -15.87 1.47 -3.98
CA PHE A 57 -16.65 0.40 -3.36
C PHE A 57 -18.00 0.93 -2.88
N LYS A 58 -18.02 1.98 -2.05
CA LYS A 58 -19.29 2.58 -1.61
C LYS A 58 -20.13 3.10 -2.78
N LYS A 59 -19.52 3.76 -3.77
CA LYS A 59 -20.23 4.32 -4.94
C LYS A 59 -20.96 3.25 -5.76
N TYR A 60 -20.30 2.12 -6.05
CA TYR A 60 -20.80 1.12 -7.00
C TYR A 60 -21.44 -0.10 -6.34
N LEU A 61 -21.12 -0.38 -5.07
CA LEU A 61 -21.62 -1.55 -4.31
C LEU A 61 -22.53 -1.15 -3.13
N GLY A 62 -22.78 0.15 -2.90
CA GLY A 62 -23.69 0.62 -1.85
C GLY A 62 -23.17 0.32 -0.44
N GLU A 63 -24.07 -0.10 0.45
CA GLU A 63 -23.73 -0.41 1.86
C GLU A 63 -22.74 -1.56 1.98
N VAL A 64 -22.88 -2.61 1.16
CA VAL A 64 -21.89 -3.70 1.11
C VAL A 64 -20.50 -3.15 0.79
N GLY A 65 -20.40 -2.23 -0.19
CA GLY A 65 -19.14 -1.57 -0.51
C GLY A 65 -18.61 -0.66 0.59
N ALA A 66 -19.49 -0.07 1.40
CA ALA A 66 -19.09 0.73 2.54
C ALA A 66 -18.50 -0.14 3.67
N GLU A 67 -19.09 -1.31 3.91
CA GLU A 67 -18.59 -2.30 4.87
C GLU A 67 -17.25 -2.89 4.44
N LEU A 68 -17.10 -3.27 3.16
CA LEU A 68 -15.83 -3.71 2.59
C LEU A 68 -14.74 -2.66 2.78
N ALA A 69 -15.01 -1.43 2.33
CA ALA A 69 -14.06 -0.32 2.47
C ALA A 69 -13.69 -0.03 3.94
N GLU A 70 -14.60 -0.22 4.89
CA GLU A 70 -14.31 -0.04 6.31
C GLU A 70 -13.46 -1.18 6.87
N LYS A 71 -13.77 -2.42 6.52
CA LYS A 71 -12.96 -3.59 6.86
C LYS A 71 -11.52 -3.41 6.35
N ASP A 72 -11.36 -3.04 5.09
CA ASP A 72 -10.05 -2.92 4.44
C ASP A 72 -9.23 -1.78 5.03
N ARG A 73 -9.86 -0.67 5.44
CA ARG A 73 -9.18 0.39 6.22
C ARG A 73 -8.66 -0.10 7.56
N ASN A 74 -9.42 -0.96 8.25
CA ASN A 74 -8.99 -1.51 9.53
C ASN A 74 -7.82 -2.48 9.36
N GLU A 75 -7.83 -3.29 8.30
CA GLU A 75 -6.70 -4.16 7.93
C GLU A 75 -5.46 -3.34 7.54
N HIS A 76 -5.64 -2.30 6.72
CA HIS A 76 -4.60 -1.33 6.40
C HIS A 76 -4.02 -0.63 7.63
N GLN A 77 -4.83 -0.32 8.64
CA GLN A 77 -4.32 0.28 9.86
C GLN A 77 -3.31 -0.64 10.55
N ILE A 78 -3.62 -1.94 10.65
CA ILE A 78 -2.70 -2.94 11.22
C ILE A 78 -1.41 -3.03 10.39
N VAL A 79 -1.53 -3.08 9.06
CA VAL A 79 -0.38 -3.10 8.14
C VAL A 79 0.47 -1.84 8.30
N LYS A 80 -0.14 -0.66 8.40
CA LYS A 80 0.53 0.63 8.61
C LYS A 80 1.29 0.66 9.93
N ASP A 81 0.70 0.14 11.01
CA ASP A 81 1.35 0.07 12.33
C ASP A 81 2.62 -0.80 12.28
N TYR A 82 2.53 -1.99 11.65
CA TYR A 82 3.69 -2.85 11.45
C TYR A 82 4.73 -2.20 10.53
N LEU A 83 4.29 -1.52 9.46
CA LEU A 83 5.18 -0.84 8.52
C LEU A 83 5.94 0.30 9.19
N TYR A 84 5.25 1.09 10.03
CA TYR A 84 5.85 2.18 10.81
C TYR A 84 6.92 1.68 11.78
N LYS A 85 6.70 0.50 12.40
CA LYS A 85 7.76 -0.16 13.18
C LYS A 85 8.90 -0.59 12.26
N PHE A 86 8.59 -1.34 11.21
CA PHE A 86 9.58 -1.97 10.33
C PHE A 86 10.50 -0.97 9.62
N GLN A 87 9.97 0.17 9.16
CA GLN A 87 10.75 1.18 8.42
C GLN A 87 11.90 1.81 9.24
N SER A 88 11.85 1.69 10.57
CA SER A 88 12.91 2.18 11.47
C SER A 88 13.94 1.11 11.86
N LEU A 89 13.64 -0.17 11.60
CA LEU A 89 14.50 -1.29 11.99
C LEU A 89 15.71 -1.41 11.06
N LYS A 90 16.82 -1.87 11.62
CA LYS A 90 18.05 -2.24 10.90
C LYS A 90 18.12 -3.76 10.76
N PRO A 91 18.71 -4.30 9.68
CA PRO A 91 18.79 -5.75 9.45
C PRO A 91 19.48 -6.56 10.56
N ASN A 92 20.31 -5.92 11.39
CA ASN A 92 21.00 -6.59 12.49
C ASN A 92 20.19 -6.60 13.81
N GLN A 93 19.01 -5.99 13.85
CA GLN A 93 18.14 -6.04 15.02
C GLN A 93 17.34 -7.35 15.02
N THR A 94 17.20 -7.96 16.20
CA THR A 94 16.50 -9.24 16.40
C THR A 94 15.04 -9.21 15.94
N GLU A 95 14.43 -8.03 15.95
CA GLU A 95 13.04 -7.76 15.61
C GLU A 95 12.82 -7.57 14.11
N PHE A 96 13.88 -7.43 13.30
CA PHE A 96 13.77 -7.11 11.88
C PHE A 96 12.94 -8.14 11.11
N LEU A 97 13.36 -9.42 11.15
CA LEU A 97 12.67 -10.51 10.46
C LEU A 97 11.29 -10.81 11.07
N PRO A 98 11.12 -10.91 12.41
CA PRO A 98 9.79 -11.11 13.00
C PRO A 98 8.78 -10.01 12.64
N THR A 99 9.23 -8.75 12.55
CA THR A 99 8.33 -7.63 12.23
C THR A 99 7.86 -7.68 10.77
N ILE A 100 8.76 -7.93 9.80
CA ILE A 100 8.35 -8.05 8.40
C ILE A 100 7.53 -9.31 8.13
N ASP A 101 7.79 -10.41 8.84
CA ASP A 101 6.98 -11.64 8.73
C ASP A 101 5.54 -11.38 9.23
N ALA A 102 5.38 -10.70 10.37
CA ALA A 102 4.06 -10.32 10.89
C ALA A 102 3.34 -9.31 9.99
N LEU A 103 4.07 -8.34 9.44
CA LEU A 103 3.56 -7.38 8.47
C LEU A 103 3.03 -8.11 7.23
N MET A 104 3.86 -8.95 6.61
CA MET A 104 3.51 -9.66 5.37
C MET A 104 2.37 -10.67 5.61
N ALA A 105 2.26 -11.28 6.78
CA ALA A 105 1.14 -12.16 7.09
C ALA A 105 -0.21 -11.41 7.09
N ASN A 106 -0.26 -10.21 7.66
CA ASN A 106 -1.47 -9.38 7.64
C ASN A 106 -1.76 -8.86 6.21
N LEU A 107 -0.73 -8.39 5.51
CA LEU A 107 -0.85 -7.91 4.14
C LEU A 107 -1.30 -9.04 3.18
N GLN A 108 -0.78 -10.25 3.33
CA GLN A 108 -1.14 -11.38 2.47
C GLN A 108 -2.61 -11.77 2.63
N LYS A 109 -3.14 -11.74 3.86
CA LYS A 109 -4.57 -11.97 4.12
C LYS A 109 -5.43 -10.92 3.41
N HIS A 110 -5.05 -9.65 3.53
CA HIS A 110 -5.73 -8.53 2.88
C HIS A 110 -5.72 -8.69 1.35
N ILE A 111 -4.54 -8.95 0.76
CA ILE A 111 -4.38 -9.22 -0.68
C ILE A 111 -5.30 -10.36 -1.15
N GLU A 112 -5.36 -11.47 -0.42
CA GLU A 112 -6.20 -12.62 -0.82
C GLU A 112 -7.68 -12.28 -0.87
N GLU A 113 -8.16 -11.51 0.11
CA GLU A 113 -9.55 -11.06 0.18
C GLU A 113 -9.85 -10.07 -0.95
N GLU A 114 -8.98 -9.08 -1.18
CA GLU A 114 -9.15 -8.11 -2.25
C GLU A 114 -9.14 -8.76 -3.64
N GLU A 115 -8.16 -9.61 -3.93
CA GLU A 115 -8.00 -10.22 -5.26
C GLU A 115 -9.12 -11.21 -5.59
N SER A 116 -9.62 -11.94 -4.59
CA SER A 116 -10.62 -12.99 -4.78
C SER A 116 -12.06 -12.53 -4.60
N GLN A 117 -12.30 -11.43 -3.89
CA GLN A 117 -13.66 -10.97 -3.54
C GLN A 117 -13.92 -9.51 -3.94
N ASP A 118 -13.11 -8.56 -3.50
CA ASP A 118 -13.48 -7.15 -3.56
C ASP A 118 -13.32 -6.56 -4.97
N PHE A 119 -12.17 -6.78 -5.61
CA PHE A 119 -11.94 -6.35 -6.99
C PHE A 119 -12.87 -7.03 -8.01
N PRO A 120 -13.13 -8.36 -7.94
CA PRO A 120 -14.14 -8.99 -8.78
C PRO A 120 -15.53 -8.33 -8.66
N GLN A 121 -15.95 -7.99 -7.44
CA GLN A 121 -17.22 -7.30 -7.23
C GLN A 121 -17.22 -5.90 -7.84
N LEU A 122 -16.16 -5.11 -7.59
CA LEU A 122 -16.04 -3.76 -8.14
C LEU A 122 -15.99 -3.77 -9.68
N GLU A 123 -15.12 -4.58 -10.28
CA GLU A 123 -14.96 -4.68 -11.73
C GLU A 123 -16.25 -5.16 -12.41
N SER A 124 -17.08 -5.98 -11.74
CA SER A 124 -18.39 -6.38 -12.27
C SER A 124 -19.39 -5.22 -12.44
N LYS A 125 -19.12 -4.07 -11.80
CA LYS A 125 -19.96 -2.86 -11.86
C LYS A 125 -19.37 -1.74 -12.69
N LEU A 126 -18.10 -1.83 -13.08
CA LEU A 126 -17.40 -0.80 -13.84
C LEU A 126 -17.50 -1.05 -15.33
N LEU A 127 -17.66 0.02 -16.10
CA LEU A 127 -17.35 -0.02 -17.53
C LEU A 127 -15.83 -0.11 -17.72
N ALA A 128 -15.40 -0.65 -18.87
CA ALA A 128 -13.99 -0.80 -19.19
C ALA A 128 -13.22 0.52 -19.08
N ASP A 129 -13.82 1.63 -19.53
CA ASP A 129 -13.19 2.95 -19.54
C ASP A 129 -13.11 3.53 -18.11
N GLU A 130 -14.13 3.32 -17.27
CA GLU A 130 -14.11 3.75 -15.86
C GLU A 130 -13.00 3.03 -15.07
N SER A 131 -12.83 1.72 -15.32
CA SER A 131 -11.77 0.92 -14.69
C SER A 131 -10.38 1.40 -15.11
N GLN A 132 -10.20 1.77 -16.38
CA GLN A 132 -8.96 2.36 -16.90
C GLN A 132 -8.68 3.73 -16.29
N GLU A 133 -9.68 4.61 -16.21
CA GLU A 133 -9.55 5.92 -15.55
C GLU A 133 -9.17 5.78 -14.08
N MET A 134 -9.76 4.80 -13.37
CA MET A 134 -9.38 4.48 -12.00
C MET A 134 -7.93 4.02 -11.90
N ALA A 135 -7.46 3.16 -12.80
CA ALA A 135 -6.06 2.73 -12.84
C ALA A 135 -5.10 3.93 -13.00
N HIS A 136 -5.42 4.86 -13.91
CA HIS A 136 -4.65 6.09 -14.09
C HIS A 136 -4.68 6.99 -12.85
N SER A 137 -5.84 7.13 -12.20
CA SER A 137 -6.00 7.89 -10.97
C SER A 137 -5.18 7.29 -9.83
N PHE A 138 -5.20 5.97 -9.67
CA PHE A 138 -4.43 5.24 -8.65
C PHE A 138 -2.92 5.46 -8.85
N GLN A 139 -2.41 5.22 -10.06
CA GLN A 139 -1.00 5.44 -10.38
C GLN A 139 -0.57 6.88 -10.19
N ARG A 140 -1.40 7.85 -10.60
CA ARG A 140 -1.13 9.27 -10.37
C ARG A 140 -1.11 9.59 -8.87
N THR A 141 -2.05 9.06 -8.10
CA THR A 141 -2.13 9.28 -6.64
C THR A 141 -0.86 8.80 -5.94
N LYS A 142 -0.34 7.62 -6.32
CA LYS A 142 0.93 7.08 -5.81
C LYS A 142 2.14 8.02 -5.98
N MET A 143 2.10 9.02 -6.86
CA MET A 143 3.19 10.00 -7.05
C MET A 143 3.18 11.13 -6.01
N PHE A 144 2.03 11.36 -5.36
CA PHE A 144 1.81 12.50 -4.47
C PHE A 144 1.57 12.08 -3.02
N VAL A 145 1.26 10.82 -2.75
CA VAL A 145 1.09 10.30 -1.39
C VAL A 145 2.42 10.13 -0.64
N PRO A 146 2.39 10.15 0.71
CA PRO A 146 3.54 9.80 1.54
C PRO A 146 4.21 8.51 1.10
N THR A 147 5.53 8.48 1.22
CA THR A 147 6.35 7.33 0.82
C THR A 147 6.76 6.46 2.00
N HIS A 148 6.36 6.85 3.21
CA HIS A 148 6.53 6.07 4.43
C HIS A 148 5.20 5.93 5.18
N SER A 149 5.12 4.99 6.12
CA SER A 149 3.93 4.82 6.94
C SER A 149 3.78 5.94 7.95
N HIS A 150 2.57 6.47 8.07
CA HIS A 150 2.17 7.44 9.08
C HIS A 150 0.84 7.00 9.70
N PRO A 151 0.83 6.02 10.63
CA PRO A 151 -0.41 5.39 11.09
C PRO A 151 -1.34 6.32 11.86
N SER A 152 -0.84 7.44 12.38
CA SER A 152 -1.64 8.47 13.03
C SER A 152 -2.31 9.43 12.05
N ALA A 153 -2.01 9.34 10.75
CA ALA A 153 -2.71 10.09 9.73
C ALA A 153 -4.16 9.59 9.58
N PRO A 154 -5.13 10.49 9.39
CA PRO A 154 -6.49 10.08 9.05
C PRO A 154 -6.52 9.19 7.80
N ASN A 155 -7.34 8.14 7.81
CA ASN A 155 -7.56 7.23 6.68
C ASN A 155 -9.02 7.25 6.16
N LYS A 156 -9.81 8.23 6.63
CA LYS A 156 -11.21 8.45 6.30
C LYS A 156 -11.45 9.88 5.81
N PRO A 157 -12.55 10.15 5.09
CA PRO A 157 -12.97 11.50 4.76
C PRO A 157 -13.09 12.38 6.02
N PRO A 158 -12.84 13.70 5.94
CA PRO A 158 -12.54 14.51 4.75
C PRO A 158 -11.10 14.37 4.24
N PHE A 159 -10.94 14.05 2.95
CA PHE A 159 -9.65 13.75 2.33
C PHE A 159 -8.72 14.97 2.24
N GLU A 160 -9.20 16.18 2.47
CA GLU A 160 -8.41 17.42 2.55
C GLU A 160 -7.33 17.33 3.64
N THR A 161 -7.62 16.63 4.74
CA THR A 161 -6.64 16.36 5.80
C THR A 161 -5.54 15.40 5.31
N ILE A 162 -5.92 14.41 4.51
CA ILE A 162 -5.00 13.48 3.83
C ILE A 162 -4.18 14.25 2.79
N VAL A 163 -4.78 15.18 2.04
CA VAL A 163 -4.10 16.09 1.08
C VAL A 163 -3.05 16.96 1.76
N GLY A 164 -3.32 17.44 2.98
CA GLY A 164 -2.31 18.16 3.78
C GLY A 164 -1.04 17.34 4.01
N LEU A 165 -1.18 16.04 4.26
CA LEU A 165 -0.04 15.10 4.40
C LEU A 165 0.65 14.81 3.05
N LEU A 166 -0.08 14.75 1.92
CA LEU A 166 0.51 14.61 0.58
C LEU A 166 1.54 15.72 0.27
N SER A 167 1.38 16.89 0.90
CA SER A 167 2.21 18.07 0.65
C SER A 167 3.46 18.17 1.52
N ALA A 168 3.63 17.33 2.54
CA ALA A 168 4.79 17.38 3.43
C ALA A 168 6.02 16.74 2.73
N PRO A 169 7.05 17.52 2.36
CA PRO A 169 8.17 17.00 1.56
C PRO A 169 9.15 16.13 2.37
N LEU A 170 8.89 15.89 3.66
CA LEU A 170 9.81 15.24 4.58
C LEU A 170 10.20 13.84 4.13
N ASP A 171 9.24 13.01 3.74
CA ASP A 171 9.51 11.63 3.31
C ASP A 171 10.34 11.60 2.01
N LYS A 172 9.98 12.45 1.04
CA LYS A 172 10.70 12.55 -0.24
C LYS A 172 12.14 13.03 -0.06
N LEU A 173 12.40 13.91 0.92
CA LEU A 173 13.75 14.30 1.29
C LEU A 173 14.52 13.15 1.94
N GLN A 174 13.87 12.35 2.78
CA GLN A 174 14.48 11.14 3.34
C GLN A 174 14.84 10.13 2.24
N ASP A 175 13.97 9.95 1.25
CA ASP A 175 14.16 9.05 0.10
C ASP A 175 15.41 9.36 -0.72
N LEU A 176 15.76 10.65 -0.86
CA LEU A 176 16.99 11.08 -1.56
C LEU A 176 18.27 10.59 -0.88
N MET A 177 18.22 10.31 0.42
CA MET A 177 19.36 9.77 1.18
C MET A 177 19.32 8.24 1.30
N LYS A 178 18.26 7.59 0.82
CA LYS A 178 18.12 6.13 0.87
C LYS A 178 18.93 5.47 -0.25
N ARG A 179 19.23 4.19 -0.01
CA ARG A 179 19.81 3.29 -1.01
C ARG A 179 18.69 2.46 -1.60
N TRP A 180 18.64 2.35 -2.91
CA TRP A 180 17.62 1.62 -3.67
C TRP A 180 18.23 0.38 -4.33
N PRO A 181 17.43 -0.67 -4.62
CA PRO A 181 17.89 -1.77 -5.46
C PRO A 181 18.38 -1.25 -6.83
N GLN A 182 19.36 -1.92 -7.42
CA GLN A 182 19.81 -1.64 -8.79
C GLN A 182 18.89 -2.30 -9.81
#